data_AF-A0A2D6ZPL9-F1
#
_entry.id   AF-A0A2D6ZPL9-F1
#
_cell.length_a   1.000
_cell.length_b   1.000
_cell.length_c   1.000
_cell.angle_alpha   90.00
_cell.angle_beta   90.00
_cell.angle_gamma   90.00
#
_symmetry.space_group_name_H-M   'P 1'
#
loop_
_entity.id
_entity.type
_entity.pdbx_description
1 polymer ?
#
loop_
_entity_poly.entity_id
_entity_poly.type
_entity_poly.pdbx_seq_one_letter_code
_entity_poly.pdbx_strand_id
1 'polypeptide(L)'
;MIFENLVINNFGVYSGKQNFDLSTKSKKPVILIGALNGSGKTTFLQAIDFVLYGKFSNYFYSQKLSYENFLNKNVNKQNFNEGAQIELTFSRKYKGKKQKFKLSRNWKQIGKKMKEEFFVFIDEKYDEDITKDWDNFVDQILPSRVASLFFFDGEKIEQLADLDQSKQVLKKAINSLLGLEIVDQLNLDVEEFQRRSALELKDKKEKIRINEIEEQISKHQNEIKNIDERIVKIQDQSTKVQYEIRQTDIILSQKGIAYYEKEKEYKKEQADINDKIDELNNQIIEVAGGDAPLMIVKKELEEILVQSKQLNKS
;
A
#
# COMPACT_ATOMS: atom_id res chain seq x y z
N MET A 1 10.62 -5.91 -26.38
CA MET A 1 9.65 -4.84 -26.10
C MET A 1 10.44 -3.66 -25.57
N ILE A 2 10.17 -2.43 -26.00
CA ILE A 2 10.87 -1.22 -25.54
C ILE A 2 9.81 -0.17 -25.20
N PHE A 3 9.76 0.29 -23.96
CA PHE A 3 8.83 1.35 -23.55
C PHE A 3 9.23 2.68 -24.16
N GLU A 4 8.23 3.48 -24.55
CA GLU A 4 8.43 4.80 -25.17
C GLU A 4 7.80 5.91 -24.32
N ASN A 5 6.65 5.68 -23.70
CA ASN A 5 5.98 6.68 -22.89
C ASN A 5 5.05 6.04 -21.85
N LEU A 6 5.01 6.58 -20.64
CA LEU A 6 4.05 6.20 -19.60
C LEU A 6 3.28 7.44 -19.13
N VAL A 7 1.97 7.42 -19.22
CA VAL A 7 1.07 8.43 -18.66
C VAL A 7 0.39 7.84 -17.43
N ILE A 8 0.45 8.55 -16.31
CA ILE A 8 -0.25 8.19 -15.09
C ILE A 8 -1.14 9.36 -14.71
N ASN A 9 -2.45 9.13 -14.58
CA ASN A 9 -3.41 10.15 -14.15
C ASN A 9 -4.18 9.65 -12.93
N ASN A 10 -4.08 10.38 -11.81
CA ASN A 10 -4.83 10.11 -10.58
C ASN A 10 -4.68 8.67 -10.03
N PHE A 11 -3.52 8.03 -10.18
CA PHE A 11 -3.26 6.66 -9.70
C PHE A 11 -2.35 6.66 -8.48
N GLY A 12 -2.82 6.06 -7.37
CA GLY A 12 -2.06 5.99 -6.12
C GLY A 12 -1.63 7.37 -5.62
N VAL A 13 -0.32 7.57 -5.44
CA VAL A 13 0.24 8.86 -4.96
C VAL A 13 0.27 9.95 -6.04
N TYR A 14 0.11 9.60 -7.32
CA TYR A 14 0.13 10.57 -8.41
C TYR A 14 -1.22 11.30 -8.47
N SER A 15 -1.20 12.61 -8.23
CA SER A 15 -2.33 13.52 -8.43
C SER A 15 -2.19 14.23 -9.77
N GLY A 16 -3.28 14.30 -10.53
CA GLY A 16 -3.32 14.81 -11.88
C GLY A 16 -2.54 13.96 -12.88
N LYS A 17 -2.36 14.53 -14.09
CA LYS A 17 -1.71 13.86 -15.22
C LYS A 17 -0.19 14.05 -15.19
N GLN A 18 0.53 12.94 -15.05
CA GLN A 18 1.98 12.85 -15.12
C GLN A 18 2.38 12.12 -16.41
N ASN A 19 3.36 12.66 -17.14
CA ASN A 19 3.83 12.08 -18.39
C ASN A 19 5.35 11.80 -18.29
N PHE A 20 5.72 10.53 -18.47
CA PHE A 20 7.10 10.06 -18.41
C PHE A 20 7.55 9.64 -19.81
N ASP A 21 8.46 10.41 -20.39
CA ASP A 21 9.15 10.04 -21.63
C ASP A 21 10.15 8.92 -21.31
N LEU A 22 9.89 7.73 -21.86
CA LEU A 22 10.71 6.54 -21.70
C LEU A 22 11.49 6.21 -22.98
N SER A 23 11.50 7.13 -23.95
CA SER A 23 12.18 6.91 -25.22
C SER A 23 13.71 6.94 -25.05
N THR A 24 14.36 5.93 -25.60
CA THR A 24 15.82 5.79 -25.56
C THR A 24 16.43 6.10 -26.93
N LYS A 25 17.65 6.66 -26.92
CA LYS A 25 18.45 6.87 -28.14
C LYS A 25 19.53 5.81 -28.20
N SER A 26 20.00 5.44 -29.41
CA SER A 26 21.03 4.40 -29.58
C SER A 26 22.29 4.62 -28.73
N LYS A 27 22.67 5.88 -28.47
CA LYS A 27 23.82 6.25 -27.61
C LYS A 27 23.45 6.59 -26.16
N LYS A 28 22.15 6.55 -25.81
CA LYS A 28 21.61 6.83 -24.47
C LYS A 28 20.51 5.80 -24.14
N PRO A 29 20.89 4.54 -23.84
CA PRO A 29 19.93 3.46 -23.59
C PRO A 29 19.38 3.45 -22.16
N VAL A 30 19.99 4.20 -21.23
CA VAL A 30 19.61 4.24 -19.82
C VAL A 30 18.85 5.52 -19.52
N ILE A 31 17.71 5.39 -18.85
CA ILE A 31 16.90 6.50 -18.34
C ILE A 31 17.00 6.49 -16.82
N LEU A 32 17.43 7.62 -16.25
CA LEU A 32 17.51 7.80 -14.81
C LEU A 32 16.34 8.66 -14.34
N ILE A 33 15.49 8.10 -13.50
CA ILE A 33 14.38 8.83 -12.86
C ILE A 33 14.79 9.11 -11.42
N GLY A 34 15.12 10.38 -11.14
CA GLY A 34 15.39 10.86 -9.80
C GLY A 34 14.10 11.14 -9.03
N ALA A 35 13.95 10.55 -7.85
CA ALA A 35 12.81 10.77 -6.97
C ALA A 35 13.23 10.60 -5.51
N LEU A 36 12.60 11.34 -4.60
CA LEU A 36 12.80 11.16 -3.16
C LEU A 36 12.07 9.91 -2.69
N ASN A 37 12.44 9.41 -1.50
CA ASN A 37 11.71 8.30 -0.89
C ASN A 37 10.26 8.72 -0.62
N GLY A 38 9.31 7.85 -0.93
CA GLY A 38 7.88 8.16 -0.82
C GLY A 38 7.30 8.97 -1.98
N SER A 39 8.09 9.44 -2.95
CA SER A 39 7.60 10.19 -4.11
C SER A 39 6.94 9.33 -5.20
N GLY A 40 6.74 8.03 -4.96
CA GLY A 40 5.99 7.14 -5.87
C GLY A 40 6.82 6.26 -6.80
N LYS A 41 8.12 6.02 -6.55
CA LYS A 41 8.94 5.10 -7.37
C LYS A 41 8.31 3.72 -7.51
N THR A 42 7.87 3.15 -6.40
CA THR A 42 7.17 1.86 -6.40
C THR A 42 5.82 1.96 -7.11
N THR A 43 5.09 3.07 -6.95
CA THR A 43 3.83 3.33 -7.66
C THR A 43 4.03 3.43 -9.17
N PHE A 44 5.15 3.98 -9.65
CA PHE A 44 5.53 3.99 -11.06
C PHE A 44 5.68 2.56 -11.62
N LEU A 45 6.41 1.70 -10.91
CA LEU A 45 6.57 0.29 -11.31
C LEU A 45 5.24 -0.47 -11.25
N GLN A 46 4.43 -0.22 -10.22
CA GLN A 46 3.09 -0.79 -10.07
C GLN A 46 2.15 -0.35 -11.20
N ALA A 47 2.28 0.89 -11.69
CA ALA A 47 1.48 1.38 -12.80
C ALA A 47 1.79 0.61 -14.09
N ILE A 48 3.07 0.31 -14.35
CA ILE A 48 3.51 -0.50 -15.50
C ILE A 48 2.98 -1.95 -15.37
N ASP A 49 3.12 -2.57 -14.21
CA ASP A 49 2.59 -3.92 -13.96
C ASP A 49 1.07 -3.96 -14.15
N PHE A 50 0.35 -2.97 -13.61
CA PHE A 50 -1.10 -2.93 -13.67
C PHE A 50 -1.66 -2.62 -15.07
N VAL A 51 -1.07 -1.68 -15.81
CA VAL A 51 -1.54 -1.38 -17.17
C VAL A 51 -1.34 -2.56 -18.12
N LEU A 52 -0.27 -3.35 -17.93
CA LEU A 52 0.01 -4.55 -18.70
C LEU A 52 -0.93 -5.71 -18.37
N TYR A 53 -1.15 -6.00 -17.09
CA TYR A 53 -1.80 -7.27 -16.69
C TYR A 53 -3.16 -7.13 -16.04
N GLY A 54 -3.58 -5.92 -15.64
CA GLY A 54 -4.88 -5.69 -15.00
C GLY A 54 -5.11 -6.60 -13.79
N LYS A 55 -6.18 -7.41 -13.86
CA LYS A 55 -6.55 -8.42 -12.83
C LYS A 55 -5.51 -9.53 -12.63
N PHE A 56 -4.58 -9.72 -13.57
CA PHE A 56 -3.48 -10.68 -13.46
C PHE A 56 -2.17 -10.05 -12.98
N SER A 57 -2.18 -8.75 -12.67
CA SER A 57 -0.98 -8.05 -12.18
C SER A 57 -0.55 -8.58 -10.82
N ASN A 58 0.77 -8.68 -10.63
CA ASN A 58 1.36 -9.04 -9.33
C ASN A 58 0.97 -8.00 -8.28
N TYR A 59 0.87 -6.74 -8.69
CA TYR A 59 0.41 -5.66 -7.83
C TYR A 59 -1.00 -5.92 -7.29
N PHE A 60 -1.97 -6.28 -8.14
CA PHE A 60 -3.32 -6.63 -7.69
C PHE A 60 -3.31 -7.84 -6.74
N TYR A 61 -2.66 -8.93 -7.13
CA TYR A 61 -2.59 -10.16 -6.32
C TYR A 61 -2.03 -9.91 -4.91
N SER A 62 -1.04 -9.00 -4.78
CA SER A 62 -0.45 -8.65 -3.49
C SER A 62 -1.40 -7.95 -2.51
N GLN A 63 -2.47 -7.31 -3.01
CA GLN A 63 -3.36 -6.49 -2.17
C GLN A 63 -4.40 -7.30 -1.40
N LYS A 64 -4.69 -8.56 -1.81
CA LYS A 64 -5.73 -9.42 -1.20
C LYS A 64 -7.10 -8.75 -1.10
N LEU A 65 -7.44 -7.90 -2.07
CA LEU A 65 -8.73 -7.19 -2.17
C LEU A 65 -9.56 -7.77 -3.31
N SER A 66 -10.89 -7.52 -3.27
CA SER A 66 -11.69 -7.68 -4.48
C SER A 66 -11.20 -6.69 -5.55
N TYR A 67 -11.39 -7.03 -6.83
CA TYR A 67 -10.93 -6.20 -7.93
C TYR A 67 -11.53 -4.79 -7.90
N GLU A 68 -12.83 -4.69 -7.60
CA GLU A 68 -13.51 -3.41 -7.45
C GLU A 68 -12.95 -2.56 -6.30
N ASN A 69 -12.68 -3.16 -5.14
CA ASN A 69 -12.10 -2.44 -4.01
C ASN A 69 -10.65 -2.01 -4.29
N PHE A 70 -9.91 -2.82 -5.03
CA PHE A 70 -8.58 -2.47 -5.50
C PHE A 70 -8.61 -1.24 -6.43
N LEU A 71 -9.51 -1.24 -7.43
CA LEU A 71 -9.66 -0.11 -8.34
C LEU A 71 -10.03 1.17 -7.59
N ASN A 72 -10.98 1.07 -6.66
CA ASN A 72 -11.42 2.17 -5.81
C ASN A 72 -10.27 2.73 -4.95
N LYS A 73 -9.54 1.85 -4.24
CA LYS A 73 -8.40 2.22 -3.39
C LYS A 73 -7.28 2.92 -4.16
N ASN A 74 -7.11 2.59 -5.44
CA ASN A 74 -6.00 3.08 -6.27
C ASN A 74 -6.33 4.31 -7.10
N VAL A 75 -7.48 4.95 -6.87
CA VAL A 75 -7.72 6.32 -7.34
C VAL A 75 -7.14 7.30 -6.31
N ASN A 76 -6.46 8.34 -6.79
CA ASN A 76 -5.96 9.40 -5.93
C ASN A 76 -7.11 10.07 -5.16
N LYS A 77 -6.94 10.23 -3.84
CA LYS A 77 -8.00 10.74 -2.94
C LYS A 77 -8.49 12.14 -3.29
N GLN A 78 -7.63 13.00 -3.84
CA GLN A 78 -7.98 14.39 -4.16
C GLN A 78 -8.90 14.46 -5.39
N ASN A 79 -8.74 13.53 -6.34
CA ASN A 79 -9.40 13.55 -7.64
C ASN A 79 -10.28 12.29 -7.85
N PHE A 80 -10.85 11.77 -6.76
CA PHE A 80 -11.61 10.52 -6.78
C PHE A 80 -12.75 10.50 -7.82
N ASN A 81 -13.43 11.63 -7.99
CA ASN A 81 -14.55 11.78 -8.91
C ASN A 81 -14.14 11.73 -10.39
N GLU A 82 -12.89 12.07 -10.71
CA GLU A 82 -12.36 12.02 -12.08
C GLU A 82 -12.00 10.59 -12.51
N GLY A 83 -11.82 9.69 -11.52
CA GLY A 83 -11.26 8.37 -11.74
C GLY A 83 -9.76 8.42 -12.00
N ALA A 84 -9.23 7.29 -12.44
CA ALA A 84 -7.81 7.11 -12.71
C ALA A 84 -7.59 6.51 -14.10
N GLN A 85 -6.43 6.82 -14.67
CA GLN A 85 -6.03 6.37 -15.99
C GLN A 85 -4.54 6.07 -16.00
N ILE A 86 -4.16 4.97 -16.66
CA ILE A 86 -2.77 4.68 -16.98
C ILE A 86 -2.69 4.37 -18.47
N GLU A 87 -1.77 5.04 -19.18
CA GLU A 87 -1.45 4.72 -20.56
C GLU A 87 0.02 4.32 -20.70
N LEU A 88 0.28 3.21 -21.39
CA LEU A 88 1.64 2.76 -21.70
C LEU A 88 1.80 2.65 -23.20
N THR A 89 2.80 3.34 -23.73
CA THR A 89 3.23 3.23 -25.13
C THR A 89 4.55 2.48 -25.18
N PHE A 90 4.62 1.45 -26.02
CA PHE A 90 5.83 0.67 -26.22
C PHE A 90 5.93 0.18 -27.66
N SER A 91 7.13 -0.21 -28.07
CA SER A 91 7.35 -0.83 -29.37
C SER A 91 7.91 -2.24 -29.28
N ARG A 92 7.54 -3.07 -30.25
CA ARG A 92 8.02 -4.43 -30.42
C ARG A 92 8.49 -4.62 -31.84
N LYS A 93 9.60 -5.35 -32.02
CA LYS A 93 9.98 -5.88 -33.33
C LYS A 93 9.28 -7.22 -33.54
N TYR A 94 8.47 -7.33 -34.59
CA TYR A 94 7.83 -8.57 -35.00
C TYR A 94 8.06 -8.76 -36.50
N LYS A 95 8.61 -9.93 -36.88
CA LYS A 95 8.99 -10.25 -38.28
C LYS A 95 9.78 -9.13 -38.96
N GLY A 96 10.72 -8.51 -38.23
CA GLY A 96 11.56 -7.41 -38.74
C GLY A 96 10.90 -6.02 -38.78
N LYS A 97 9.58 -5.89 -38.58
CA LYS A 97 8.88 -4.61 -38.52
C LYS A 97 8.75 -4.13 -37.06
N LYS A 98 8.95 -2.82 -36.84
CA LYS A 98 8.68 -2.17 -35.56
C LYS A 98 7.19 -1.82 -35.51
N GLN A 99 6.45 -2.42 -34.58
CA GLN A 99 5.05 -2.10 -34.29
C GLN A 99 4.98 -1.31 -33.00
N LYS A 100 4.16 -0.27 -32.98
CA LYS A 100 3.92 0.58 -31.82
C LYS A 100 2.59 0.22 -31.19
N PHE A 101 2.62 -0.09 -29.90
CA PHE A 101 1.45 -0.39 -29.09
C PHE A 101 1.18 0.75 -28.13
N LYS A 102 -0.09 1.11 -27.96
CA LYS A 102 -0.56 1.98 -26.89
C LYS A 102 -1.67 1.27 -26.13
N LEU A 103 -1.47 1.10 -24.83
CA LEU A 103 -2.46 0.59 -23.89
C LEU A 103 -3.06 1.77 -23.15
N SER A 104 -4.37 1.76 -22.94
CA SER A 104 -5.07 2.71 -22.08
C SER A 104 -6.00 1.95 -21.16
N ARG A 105 -5.76 2.03 -19.86
CA ARG A 105 -6.62 1.45 -18.81
C ARG A 105 -7.18 2.58 -17.97
N ASN A 106 -8.50 2.73 -17.98
CA ASN A 106 -9.22 3.82 -17.34
C ASN A 106 -10.27 3.25 -16.41
N TRP A 107 -10.41 3.79 -15.21
CA TRP A 107 -11.49 3.38 -14.32
C TRP A 107 -12.02 4.55 -13.50
N LYS A 108 -13.34 4.60 -13.35
CA LYS A 108 -14.03 5.65 -12.58
C LYS A 108 -15.28 5.10 -11.92
N GLN A 109 -15.76 5.80 -10.90
CA GLN A 109 -17.00 5.44 -10.24
C GLN A 109 -18.19 5.88 -11.11
N ILE A 110 -19.07 4.94 -11.44
CA ILE A 110 -20.33 5.20 -12.14
C ILE A 110 -21.46 4.70 -11.25
N GLY A 111 -22.16 5.63 -10.61
CA GLY A 111 -23.15 5.31 -9.58
C GLY A 111 -22.49 4.68 -8.36
N LYS A 112 -22.89 3.45 -8.00
CA LYS A 112 -22.30 2.71 -6.87
C LYS A 112 -21.14 1.79 -7.24
N LYS A 113 -20.86 1.59 -8.54
CA LYS A 113 -19.87 0.61 -9.00
C LYS A 113 -18.65 1.28 -9.60
N MET A 114 -17.48 0.65 -9.44
CA MET A 114 -16.28 1.03 -10.17
C MET A 114 -16.30 0.36 -11.54
N LYS A 115 -16.28 1.16 -12.61
CA LYS A 115 -16.23 0.63 -13.98
C LYS A 115 -14.84 0.88 -14.56
N GLU A 116 -14.26 -0.19 -15.10
CA GLU A 116 -13.01 -0.16 -15.85
C GLU A 116 -13.29 -0.27 -17.36
N GLU A 117 -12.50 0.45 -18.15
CA GLU A 117 -12.44 0.38 -19.60
C GLU A 117 -10.97 0.24 -20.03
N PHE A 118 -10.73 -0.68 -20.96
CA PHE A 118 -9.39 -0.98 -21.46
C PHE A 118 -9.38 -0.96 -22.98
N PHE A 119 -8.35 -0.34 -23.57
CA PHE A 119 -8.20 -0.17 -25.01
C PHE A 119 -6.76 -0.42 -25.44
N VAL A 120 -6.59 -1.11 -26.56
CA VAL A 120 -5.31 -1.34 -27.21
C VAL A 120 -5.31 -0.71 -28.60
N PHE A 121 -4.25 0.03 -28.90
CA PHE A 121 -4.01 0.61 -30.21
C PHE A 121 -2.71 0.07 -30.78
N ILE A 122 -2.72 -0.33 -32.06
CA ILE A 122 -1.56 -0.76 -32.81
C ILE A 122 -1.34 0.23 -33.95
N ASP A 123 -0.16 0.85 -33.98
CA ASP A 123 0.19 1.90 -34.95
C ASP A 123 -0.91 2.97 -35.05
N GLU A 124 -1.37 3.43 -33.87
CA GLU A 124 -2.39 4.47 -33.65
C GLU A 124 -3.82 4.09 -34.04
N LYS A 125 -4.06 2.85 -34.48
CA LYS A 125 -5.40 2.32 -34.76
C LYS A 125 -5.89 1.44 -33.63
N TYR A 126 -7.13 1.66 -33.21
CA TYR A 126 -7.79 0.80 -32.23
C TYR A 126 -7.95 -0.63 -32.79
N ASP A 127 -7.60 -1.63 -31.98
CA ASP A 127 -7.70 -3.04 -32.32
C ASP A 127 -8.60 -3.75 -31.29
N GLU A 128 -9.83 -4.06 -31.70
CA GLU A 128 -10.83 -4.66 -30.81
C GLU A 128 -10.50 -6.11 -30.42
N ASP A 129 -9.95 -6.88 -31.36
CA ASP A 129 -9.62 -8.29 -31.15
C ASP A 129 -8.50 -8.44 -30.12
N ILE A 130 -7.43 -7.66 -30.29
CA ILE A 130 -6.32 -7.61 -29.34
C ILE A 130 -6.77 -7.01 -28.00
N THR A 131 -7.67 -6.04 -28.00
CA THR A 131 -8.20 -5.49 -26.74
C THR A 131 -8.94 -6.54 -25.92
N LYS A 132 -9.74 -7.40 -26.56
CA LYS A 132 -10.49 -8.48 -25.88
C LYS A 132 -9.59 -9.63 -25.42
N ASP A 133 -8.55 -9.95 -26.19
CA ASP A 133 -7.63 -11.05 -25.92
C ASP A 133 -6.27 -10.61 -25.33
N TRP A 134 -6.22 -9.37 -24.81
CA TRP A 134 -4.96 -8.77 -24.37
C TRP A 134 -4.25 -9.59 -23.30
N ASP A 135 -5.03 -10.16 -22.37
CA ASP A 135 -4.49 -10.96 -21.26
C ASP A 135 -3.66 -12.16 -21.78
N ASN A 136 -4.13 -12.84 -22.84
CA ASN A 136 -3.38 -13.93 -23.46
C ASN A 136 -2.22 -13.41 -24.32
N PHE A 137 -2.45 -12.31 -25.05
CA PHE A 137 -1.44 -11.70 -25.91
C PHE A 137 -0.22 -11.20 -25.13
N VAL A 138 -0.44 -10.51 -24.00
CA VAL A 138 0.65 -10.01 -23.16
C VAL A 138 1.39 -11.15 -22.49
N ASP A 139 0.70 -12.21 -22.07
CA ASP A 139 1.34 -13.37 -21.42
C ASP A 139 2.29 -14.11 -22.38
N GLN A 140 1.97 -14.17 -23.69
CA GLN A 140 2.88 -14.70 -24.71
C GLN A 140 4.12 -13.83 -24.95
N ILE A 141 4.07 -12.53 -24.64
CA ILE A 141 5.19 -11.60 -24.85
C ILE A 141 6.06 -11.50 -23.60
N LEU A 142 5.40 -11.34 -22.46
CA LEU A 142 5.99 -11.11 -21.17
C LEU A 142 5.06 -11.74 -20.13
N PRO A 143 5.26 -13.02 -19.79
CA PRO A 143 4.42 -13.71 -18.83
C PRO A 143 4.36 -12.97 -17.49
N SER A 144 3.18 -12.88 -16.89
CA SER A 144 2.99 -12.15 -15.61
C SER A 144 3.89 -12.69 -14.48
N ARG A 145 4.20 -13.99 -14.52
CA ARG A 145 5.07 -14.69 -13.55
C ARG A 145 6.53 -14.21 -13.59
N VAL A 146 7.00 -13.78 -14.76
CA VAL A 146 8.39 -13.32 -14.95
C VAL A 146 8.51 -11.81 -14.90
N ALA A 147 7.39 -11.09 -14.90
CA ALA A 147 7.35 -9.63 -14.84
C ALA A 147 8.08 -9.07 -13.61
N SER A 148 8.09 -9.79 -12.49
CA SER A 148 8.83 -9.44 -11.26
C SER A 148 10.35 -9.36 -11.45
N LEU A 149 10.90 -10.03 -12.48
CA LEU A 149 12.31 -9.95 -12.86
C LEU A 149 12.65 -8.70 -13.70
N PHE A 150 11.63 -8.04 -14.26
CA PHE A 150 11.80 -6.83 -15.07
C PHE A 150 11.35 -5.56 -14.32
N PHE A 151 10.35 -5.69 -13.43
CA PHE A 151 9.76 -4.59 -12.68
C PHE A 151 10.00 -4.77 -11.17
N PHE A 152 11.22 -4.46 -10.72
CA PHE A 152 11.64 -4.58 -9.33
C PHE A 152 12.13 -3.25 -8.77
N ASP A 153 11.97 -3.08 -7.46
CA ASP A 153 12.54 -1.99 -6.67
C ASP A 153 13.73 -2.50 -5.84
N GLY A 154 14.50 -1.62 -5.21
CA GLY A 154 15.69 -1.96 -4.43
C GLY A 154 15.44 -3.04 -3.36
N GLU A 155 14.30 -3.01 -2.68
CA GLU A 155 13.92 -4.02 -1.67
C GLU A 155 13.71 -5.42 -2.28
N LYS A 156 13.22 -5.50 -3.52
CA LYS A 156 13.06 -6.78 -4.23
C LYS A 156 14.39 -7.31 -4.78
N ILE A 157 15.36 -6.43 -5.06
CA ILE A 157 16.71 -6.84 -5.47
C ILE A 157 17.38 -7.61 -4.33
N GLU A 158 17.20 -7.21 -3.08
CA GLU A 158 17.77 -7.92 -1.92
C GLU A 158 17.22 -9.34 -1.79
N GLN A 159 15.92 -9.53 -2.04
CA GLN A 159 15.29 -10.86 -2.12
C GLN A 159 15.76 -11.67 -3.32
N LEU A 160 16.04 -11.02 -4.45
CA LEU A 160 16.62 -11.62 -5.66
C LEU A 160 18.15 -11.82 -5.59
N ALA A 161 18.81 -11.28 -4.57
CA ALA A 161 20.24 -11.44 -4.34
C ALA A 161 20.55 -12.70 -3.53
N ASP A 162 19.54 -13.30 -2.89
CA ASP A 162 19.67 -14.56 -2.19
C ASP A 162 19.77 -15.70 -3.22
N LEU A 163 21.01 -16.16 -3.49
CA LEU A 163 21.39 -16.94 -4.67
C LEU A 163 20.60 -18.25 -4.82
N ASP A 164 20.19 -18.89 -3.74
CA ASP A 164 19.55 -20.20 -3.78
C ASP A 164 18.03 -20.13 -4.03
N GLN A 165 17.32 -19.16 -3.42
CA GLN A 165 15.91 -18.92 -3.75
C GLN A 165 15.77 -18.31 -5.15
N SER A 166 16.70 -17.43 -5.52
CA SER A 166 16.69 -16.75 -6.81
C SER A 166 16.94 -17.69 -7.97
N LYS A 167 17.83 -18.70 -7.83
CA LYS A 167 18.02 -19.73 -8.86
C LYS A 167 16.74 -20.50 -9.15
N GLN A 168 15.95 -20.85 -8.13
CA GLN A 168 14.70 -21.60 -8.36
C GLN A 168 13.64 -20.74 -9.03
N VAL A 169 13.46 -19.50 -8.56
CA VAL A 169 12.50 -18.55 -9.17
C VAL A 169 12.91 -18.21 -10.60
N LEU A 170 14.20 -17.92 -10.84
CA LEU A 170 14.75 -17.59 -12.15
C LEU A 170 14.68 -18.79 -13.10
N LYS A 171 15.00 -20.01 -12.63
CA LYS A 171 14.88 -21.25 -13.43
C LYS A 171 13.43 -21.49 -13.83
N LYS A 172 12.48 -21.36 -12.90
CA LYS A 172 11.05 -21.53 -13.19
C LYS A 172 10.54 -20.47 -14.16
N ALA A 173 10.97 -19.23 -14.00
CA ALA A 173 10.67 -18.12 -14.91
C ALA A 173 11.23 -18.36 -16.32
N ILE A 174 12.48 -18.79 -16.45
CA ILE A 174 13.13 -19.13 -17.73
C ILE A 174 12.45 -20.34 -18.38
N ASN A 175 12.13 -21.38 -17.61
CA ASN A 175 11.42 -22.55 -18.11
C ASN A 175 10.04 -22.17 -18.64
N SER A 176 9.32 -21.27 -17.95
CA SER A 176 8.04 -20.72 -18.39
C SER A 176 8.19 -19.95 -19.71
N LEU A 177 9.19 -19.07 -19.79
CA LEU A 177 9.53 -18.30 -21.00
C LEU A 177 9.90 -19.17 -22.21
N LEU A 178 10.57 -20.30 -21.97
CA LEU A 178 10.98 -21.25 -23.00
C LEU A 178 9.90 -22.30 -23.31
N GLY A 179 8.74 -22.27 -22.64
CA GLY A 179 7.67 -23.26 -22.81
C GLY A 179 8.03 -24.66 -22.31
N LEU A 180 9.06 -24.78 -21.47
CA LEU A 180 9.52 -26.05 -20.90
C LEU A 180 8.58 -26.60 -19.82
N GLU A 181 7.60 -25.81 -19.35
CA GLU A 181 6.53 -26.29 -18.47
C GLU A 181 5.76 -27.47 -19.07
N ILE A 182 5.58 -27.48 -20.40
CA ILE A 182 4.91 -28.58 -21.10
C ILE A 182 5.72 -29.87 -20.99
N VAL A 183 7.05 -29.77 -21.06
CA VAL A 183 7.96 -30.92 -20.95
C VAL A 183 7.94 -31.49 -19.53
N ASP A 184 7.96 -30.61 -18.51
CA ASP A 184 7.84 -31.03 -17.11
C ASP A 184 6.49 -31.71 -16.84
N GLN A 185 5.40 -31.18 -17.39
CA GLN A 185 4.07 -31.79 -17.26
C GLN A 185 3.98 -33.13 -17.99
N LEU A 186 4.56 -33.25 -19.20
CA LEU A 186 4.62 -34.50 -19.95
C LEU A 186 5.40 -35.59 -19.21
N ASN A 187 6.48 -35.22 -18.51
CA ASN A 187 7.24 -36.17 -17.69
C ASN A 187 6.38 -36.74 -16.55
N LEU A 188 5.62 -35.89 -15.87
CA LEU A 188 4.68 -36.33 -14.83
C LEU A 188 3.58 -37.25 -15.41
N ASP A 189 3.02 -36.87 -16.55
CA ASP A 189 1.98 -37.66 -17.22
C ASP A 189 2.51 -39.04 -17.66
N VAL A 190 3.76 -39.11 -18.13
CA VAL A 190 4.42 -40.37 -18.53
C VAL A 190 4.76 -41.24 -17.31
N GLU A 191 5.23 -40.64 -16.21
CA GLU A 191 5.45 -41.37 -14.95
C GLU A 191 4.14 -41.96 -14.42
N GLU A 192 3.06 -41.18 -14.45
CA GLU A 192 1.73 -41.65 -14.05
C GLU A 192 1.23 -42.78 -14.96
N PHE A 193 1.40 -42.64 -16.27
CA PHE A 193 1.06 -43.68 -17.23
C PHE A 193 1.87 -44.97 -16.99
N GLN A 194 3.19 -44.86 -16.76
CA GLN A 194 4.03 -46.01 -16.43
C GLN A 194 3.59 -46.69 -15.13
N ARG A 195 3.22 -45.93 -14.10
CA ARG A 195 2.69 -46.46 -12.84
C ARG A 195 1.40 -47.25 -13.08
N ARG A 196 0.48 -46.71 -13.88
CA ARG A 196 -0.79 -47.36 -14.25
C ARG A 196 -0.58 -48.63 -15.09
N SER A 197 0.31 -48.61 -16.08
CA SER A 197 0.62 -49.81 -16.87
C SER A 197 1.34 -50.89 -16.06
N ALA A 198 2.21 -50.51 -15.11
CA ALA A 198 2.85 -51.46 -14.20
C ALA A 198 1.85 -52.10 -13.22
N LEU A 199 0.74 -51.42 -12.91
CA LEU A 199 -0.36 -51.98 -12.12
C LEU A 199 -1.11 -53.06 -12.89
N GLU A 200 -1.33 -52.90 -14.19
CA GLU A 200 -2.06 -53.90 -15.00
C GLU A 200 -1.34 -55.25 -15.11
N LEU A 201 -0.01 -55.25 -15.07
CA LEU A 201 0.86 -56.44 -15.18
C LEU A 201 1.04 -57.24 -13.86
N LYS A 202 0.54 -56.75 -12.72
CA LYS A 202 0.72 -57.38 -11.40
C LYS A 202 -0.38 -58.36 -11.01
N ASP A 203 -0.01 -59.34 -10.20
CA ASP A 203 -0.85 -60.44 -9.73
C ASP A 203 -1.99 -59.96 -8.82
N LYS A 204 -3.11 -60.69 -8.75
CA LYS A 204 -4.37 -60.21 -8.09
C LYS A 204 -4.18 -59.76 -6.64
N LYS A 205 -3.29 -60.41 -5.87
CA LYS A 205 -2.99 -60.04 -4.47
C LYS A 205 -2.20 -58.73 -4.35
N GLU A 206 -1.31 -58.44 -5.30
CA GLU A 206 -0.55 -57.19 -5.30
C GLU A 206 -1.42 -56.00 -5.72
N LYS A 207 -2.35 -56.20 -6.66
CA LYS A 207 -3.34 -55.17 -7.04
C LYS A 207 -4.22 -54.73 -5.86
N ILE A 208 -4.68 -55.67 -5.03
CA ILE A 208 -5.48 -55.36 -3.83
C ILE A 208 -4.67 -54.51 -2.85
N ARG A 209 -3.43 -54.91 -2.57
CA ARG A 209 -2.56 -54.20 -1.63
C ARG A 209 -2.16 -52.81 -2.13
N ILE A 210 -2.00 -52.63 -3.45
CA ILE A 210 -1.71 -51.30 -4.01
C ILE A 210 -2.95 -50.41 -3.96
N ASN A 211 -4.14 -50.94 -4.28
CA ASN A 211 -5.38 -50.15 -4.13
C ASN A 211 -5.62 -49.69 -2.70
N GLU A 212 -5.35 -50.55 -1.70
CA GLU A 212 -5.42 -50.16 -0.28
C GLU A 212 -4.45 -49.02 0.07
N ILE A 213 -3.23 -49.06 -0.45
CA ILE A 213 -2.22 -48.01 -0.24
C ILE A 213 -2.61 -46.72 -0.98
N GLU A 214 -3.13 -46.82 -2.21
CA GLU A 214 -3.61 -45.66 -2.97
C GLU A 214 -4.82 -44.98 -2.28
N GLU A 215 -5.71 -45.77 -1.69
CA GLU A 215 -6.82 -45.26 -0.88
C GLU A 215 -6.32 -44.54 0.37
N GLN A 216 -5.31 -45.08 1.06
CA GLN A 216 -4.66 -44.39 2.18
C GLN A 216 -3.95 -43.10 1.75
N ILE A 217 -3.25 -43.10 0.61
CA ILE A 217 -2.61 -41.90 0.06
C ILE A 217 -3.67 -40.83 -0.24
N SER A 218 -4.77 -41.20 -0.91
CA SER A 218 -5.88 -40.29 -1.22
C SER A 218 -6.50 -39.71 0.06
N LYS A 219 -6.65 -40.54 1.10
CA LYS A 219 -7.16 -40.11 2.41
C LYS A 219 -6.23 -39.10 3.07
N HIS A 220 -4.93 -39.36 3.10
CA HIS A 220 -3.94 -38.44 3.65
C HIS A 220 -3.80 -37.15 2.82
N GLN A 221 -3.93 -37.21 1.49
CA GLN A 221 -3.95 -36.02 0.65
C GLN A 221 -5.17 -35.13 0.95
N ASN A 222 -6.34 -35.71 1.19
CA ASN A 222 -7.52 -34.96 1.62
C ASN A 222 -7.36 -34.38 3.04
N GLU A 223 -6.71 -35.09 3.95
CA GLU A 223 -6.36 -34.57 5.28
C GLU A 223 -5.40 -33.38 5.19
N ILE A 224 -4.36 -33.47 4.37
CA ILE A 224 -3.42 -32.37 4.10
C ILE A 224 -4.17 -31.16 3.56
N LYS A 225 -5.02 -31.34 2.55
CA LYS A 225 -5.82 -30.25 1.97
C LYS A 225 -6.73 -29.58 3.01
N ASN A 226 -7.38 -30.35 3.87
CA ASN A 226 -8.21 -29.81 4.95
C ASN A 226 -7.39 -29.05 6.00
N ILE A 227 -6.18 -29.51 6.30
CA ILE A 227 -5.25 -28.82 7.20
C ILE A 227 -4.77 -27.51 6.56
N ASP A 228 -4.43 -27.50 5.27
CA ASP A 228 -4.04 -26.28 4.55
C ASP A 228 -5.16 -25.25 4.53
N GLU A 229 -6.40 -25.66 4.25
CA GLU A 229 -7.57 -24.77 4.33
C GLU A 229 -7.77 -24.19 5.74
N ARG A 230 -7.48 -24.97 6.79
CA ARG A 230 -7.50 -24.50 8.18
C ARG A 230 -6.38 -23.51 8.47
N ILE A 231 -5.16 -23.76 7.98
CA ILE A 231 -4.03 -22.84 8.13
C ILE A 231 -4.37 -21.48 7.50
N VAL A 232 -4.93 -21.47 6.30
CA VAL A 232 -5.36 -20.24 5.62
C VAL A 232 -6.41 -19.47 6.43
N LYS A 233 -7.41 -20.17 6.99
CA LYS A 233 -8.43 -19.54 7.85
C LYS A 233 -7.83 -18.93 9.12
N ILE A 234 -6.93 -19.65 9.78
CA ILE A 234 -6.26 -19.17 11.01
C ILE A 234 -5.36 -17.96 10.70
N GLN A 235 -4.64 -17.97 9.57
CA GLN A 235 -3.84 -16.83 9.13
C GLN A 235 -4.70 -15.58 8.83
N ASP A 236 -5.87 -15.75 8.20
CA ASP A 236 -6.81 -14.63 7.97
C ASP A 236 -7.31 -14.04 9.29
N GLN A 237 -7.67 -14.90 10.26
CA GLN A 237 -8.04 -14.47 11.61
C GLN A 237 -6.90 -13.73 12.32
N SER A 238 -5.68 -14.26 12.27
CA SER A 238 -4.50 -13.62 12.86
C SER A 238 -4.23 -12.24 12.24
N THR A 239 -4.38 -12.12 10.92
CA THR A 239 -4.21 -10.85 10.20
C THR A 239 -5.26 -9.82 10.61
N LYS A 240 -6.52 -10.23 10.79
CA LYS A 240 -7.60 -9.36 11.29
C LYS A 240 -7.30 -8.84 12.70
N VAL A 241 -6.89 -9.72 13.61
CA VAL A 241 -6.54 -9.34 14.99
C VAL A 241 -5.34 -8.37 14.99
N GLN A 242 -4.31 -8.61 14.19
CA GLN A 242 -3.18 -7.69 14.07
C GLN A 242 -3.58 -6.31 13.51
N TYR A 243 -4.54 -6.27 12.59
CA TYR A 243 -5.08 -5.02 12.08
C TYR A 243 -5.83 -4.24 13.18
N GLU A 244 -6.66 -4.93 13.97
CA GLU A 244 -7.37 -4.33 15.11
C GLU A 244 -6.41 -3.78 16.17
N ILE A 245 -5.33 -4.51 16.48
CA ILE A 245 -4.26 -4.05 17.37
C ILE A 245 -3.64 -2.75 16.84
N ARG A 246 -3.26 -2.72 15.56
CA ARG A 246 -2.68 -1.50 14.95
C ARG A 246 -3.63 -0.31 14.98
N GLN A 247 -4.92 -0.52 14.71
CA GLN A 247 -5.91 0.56 14.80
C GLN A 247 -6.02 1.10 16.24
N THR A 248 -6.01 0.19 17.21
CA THR A 248 -6.04 0.55 18.63
C THR A 248 -4.80 1.33 19.04
N ASP A 249 -3.60 0.92 18.60
CA ASP A 249 -2.34 1.63 18.85
C ASP A 249 -2.32 3.04 18.25
N ILE A 250 -2.86 3.21 17.03
CA ILE A 250 -2.99 4.52 16.39
C ILE A 250 -3.92 5.43 17.22
N ILE A 251 -5.06 4.91 17.66
CA ILE A 251 -6.00 5.66 18.51
C ILE A 251 -5.35 6.02 19.85
N LEU A 252 -4.61 5.10 20.46
CA LEU A 252 -3.87 5.34 21.71
C LEU A 252 -2.80 6.41 21.55
N SER A 253 -2.03 6.35 20.46
CA SER A 253 -0.99 7.34 20.15
C SER A 253 -1.59 8.73 19.93
N GLN A 254 -2.68 8.82 19.15
CA GLN A 254 -3.39 10.09 18.91
C GLN A 254 -3.97 10.68 20.21
N LYS A 255 -4.56 9.84 21.08
CA LYS A 255 -5.05 10.29 22.38
C LYS A 255 -3.90 10.71 23.30
N GLY A 256 -2.80 9.94 23.34
CA GLY A 256 -1.63 10.22 24.19
C GLY A 256 -0.98 11.58 23.88
N ILE A 257 -0.84 11.92 22.60
CA ILE A 257 -0.32 13.23 22.18
C ILE A 257 -1.27 14.36 22.60
N ALA A 258 -2.58 14.19 22.40
CA ALA A 258 -3.58 15.18 22.80
C ALA A 258 -3.66 15.39 24.32
N TYR A 259 -3.46 14.34 25.13
CA TYR A 259 -3.39 14.47 26.59
C TYR A 259 -2.10 15.16 27.05
N TYR A 260 -0.96 14.89 26.41
CA TYR A 260 0.31 15.55 26.72
C TYR A 260 0.28 17.06 26.39
N GLU A 261 -0.33 17.43 25.26
CA GLU A 261 -0.52 18.84 24.90
C GLU A 261 -1.45 19.57 25.88
N LYS A 262 -2.57 18.94 26.29
CA LYS A 262 -3.47 19.50 27.30
C LYS A 262 -2.83 19.63 28.68
N GLU A 263 -2.01 18.67 29.11
CA GLU A 263 -1.29 18.77 30.39
C GLU A 263 -0.34 19.98 30.38
N LYS A 264 0.35 20.22 29.26
CA LYS A 264 1.26 21.36 29.10
C LYS A 264 0.50 22.69 29.09
N GLU A 265 -0.67 22.73 28.46
CA GLU A 265 -1.56 23.89 28.45
C GLU A 265 -2.08 24.21 29.87
N TYR A 266 -2.61 23.22 30.59
CA TYR A 266 -3.08 23.41 31.96
C TYR A 266 -1.97 23.82 32.94
N LYS A 267 -0.76 23.28 32.80
CA LYS A 267 0.40 23.74 33.61
C LYS A 267 0.74 25.20 33.37
N LYS A 268 0.58 25.68 32.13
CA LYS A 268 0.82 27.09 31.80
C LYS A 268 -0.27 27.98 32.39
N GLU A 269 -1.55 27.60 32.24
CA GLU A 269 -2.65 28.33 32.87
C GLU A 269 -2.52 28.38 34.40
N GLN A 270 -2.06 27.28 35.02
CA GLN A 270 -1.84 27.22 36.46
C GLN A 270 -0.71 28.18 36.90
N ALA A 271 0.38 28.29 36.13
CA ALA A 271 1.44 29.24 36.40
C ALA A 271 0.93 30.69 36.28
N ASP A 272 0.21 31.02 35.20
CA ASP A 272 -0.34 32.37 34.97
C ASP A 272 -1.34 32.78 36.07
N ILE A 273 -2.12 31.83 36.60
CA ILE A 273 -3.05 32.08 37.72
C ILE A 273 -2.29 32.32 39.02
N ASN A 274 -1.23 31.55 39.29
CA ASN A 274 -0.42 31.74 40.50
C ASN A 274 0.30 33.09 40.49
N ASP A 275 0.85 33.49 39.35
CA ASP A 275 1.48 34.82 39.20
C ASP A 275 0.47 35.95 39.49
N LYS A 276 -0.78 35.81 39.03
CA LYS A 276 -1.86 36.75 39.36
C LYS A 276 -2.24 36.74 40.84
N ILE A 277 -2.24 35.59 41.48
CA ILE A 277 -2.48 35.48 42.93
C ILE A 277 -1.38 36.21 43.70
N ASP A 278 -0.13 36.03 43.31
CA ASP A 278 1.01 36.70 43.94
C ASP A 278 0.98 38.21 43.71
N GLU A 279 0.62 38.66 42.50
CA GLU A 279 0.41 40.08 42.20
C GLU A 279 -0.70 40.69 43.06
N LEU A 280 -1.86 40.04 43.17
CA LEU A 280 -2.97 40.49 44.00
C LEU A 280 -2.61 40.50 45.49
N ASN A 281 -1.87 39.50 45.97
CA ASN A 281 -1.40 39.47 47.35
C ASN A 281 -0.44 40.63 47.64
N ASN A 282 0.46 40.94 46.72
CA ASN A 282 1.36 42.09 46.85
C ASN A 282 0.57 43.41 46.88
N GLN A 283 -0.46 43.56 46.05
CA GLN A 283 -1.35 44.73 46.09
C GLN A 283 -2.09 44.84 47.43
N ILE A 284 -2.57 43.73 47.99
CA ILE A 284 -3.21 43.71 49.31
C ILE A 284 -2.22 44.13 50.40
N ILE A 285 -0.98 43.63 50.35
CA ILE A 285 0.08 43.98 51.30
C ILE A 285 0.42 45.47 51.18
N GLU A 286 0.52 46.00 49.96
CA GLU A 286 0.78 47.42 49.72
C GLU A 286 -0.32 48.32 50.29
N VAL A 287 -1.59 47.97 50.04
CA VAL A 287 -2.74 48.69 50.61
C VAL A 287 -2.78 48.59 52.14
N ALA A 288 -2.50 47.40 52.68
CA ALA A 288 -2.46 47.15 54.13
C ALA A 288 -1.28 47.84 54.83
N GLY A 289 -0.16 48.05 54.13
CA GLY A 289 1.03 48.73 54.63
C GLY A 289 1.03 50.26 54.46
N GLY A 290 0.16 50.79 53.58
CA GLY A 290 -0.02 52.21 53.34
C GLY A 290 -0.96 52.88 54.33
N ASP A 291 -2.04 53.46 53.84
CA ASP A 291 -2.95 54.29 54.65
C ASP A 291 -4.02 53.46 55.40
N ALA A 292 -4.16 52.17 55.11
CA ALA A 292 -5.17 51.32 55.74
C ALA A 292 -5.06 51.19 57.27
N PRO A 293 -3.86 51.13 57.89
CA PRO A 293 -3.73 51.16 59.36
C PRO A 293 -4.25 52.45 60.00
N LEU A 294 -4.30 53.56 59.27
CA LEU A 294 -4.90 54.81 59.75
C LEU A 294 -6.42 54.70 59.91
N MET A 295 -7.08 53.73 59.24
CA MET A 295 -8.48 53.42 59.50
C MET A 295 -8.70 52.77 60.87
N ILE A 296 -7.70 52.09 61.43
CA ILE A 296 -7.82 51.43 62.75
C ILE A 296 -7.86 52.48 63.86
N VAL A 297 -7.10 53.57 63.70
CA VAL A 297 -7.01 54.69 64.66
C VAL A 297 -7.86 55.90 64.24
N LYS A 298 -8.91 55.66 63.46
CA LYS A 298 -9.74 56.72 62.87
C LYS A 298 -10.36 57.63 63.94
N LYS A 299 -10.79 57.06 65.06
CA LYS A 299 -11.43 57.81 66.14
C LYS A 299 -10.43 58.73 66.85
N GLU A 300 -9.23 58.25 67.09
CA GLU A 300 -8.12 58.99 67.71
C GLU A 300 -7.62 60.10 66.77
N LEU A 301 -7.57 59.83 65.46
CA LEU A 301 -7.26 60.85 64.44
C LEU A 301 -8.33 61.94 64.37
N GLU A 302 -9.61 61.58 64.47
CA GLU A 302 -10.72 62.54 64.54
C GLU A 302 -10.64 63.40 65.81
N GLU A 303 -10.30 62.82 66.96
CA GLU A 303 -10.08 63.55 68.22
C GLU A 303 -8.91 64.54 68.14
N ILE A 304 -7.77 64.13 67.58
CA ILE A 304 -6.61 65.01 67.35
C ILE A 304 -6.97 66.13 66.39
N LEU A 305 -7.74 65.85 65.33
CA LEU A 305 -8.16 66.84 64.36
C LEU A 305 -9.10 67.89 64.98
N VAL A 306 -10.00 67.47 65.87
CA VAL A 306 -10.86 68.37 66.66
C VAL A 306 -10.02 69.22 67.62
N GLN A 307 -9.03 68.64 68.31
CA GLN A 307 -8.12 69.38 69.19
C GLN A 307 -7.26 70.40 68.43
N SER A 308 -6.75 70.06 67.25
CA SER A 308 -5.98 71.00 66.41
C SER A 308 -6.80 72.21 65.94
N LYS A 309 -8.09 72.00 65.67
CA LYS A 309 -9.04 73.06 65.31
C LYS A 309 -9.39 73.96 66.49
N GLN A 310 -9.28 73.47 67.72
CA GLN A 310 -9.46 74.28 68.94
C GLN A 310 -8.21 75.09 69.27
N LEU A 311 -7.00 74.54 69.05
CA LEU A 311 -5.72 75.23 69.23
C LEU A 311 -5.50 76.39 68.24
N ASN A 312 -6.04 76.31 67.02
CA ASN A 312 -5.98 77.40 66.04
C ASN A 312 -7.02 78.52 66.26
N LYS A 313 -7.78 78.49 67.37
CA LYS A 313 -8.78 79.50 67.74
C LYS A 313 -8.42 80.32 69.00
N SER A 314 -7.22 80.13 69.55
CA SER A 314 -6.62 80.96 70.61
C SER A 314 -5.56 81.88 70.04
#